data_AF-A0A836SAE6-F1
#
_entry.id   AF-A0A836SAE6-F1
#
_cell.length_a   1.000
_cell.length_b   1.000
_cell.length_c   1.000
_cell.angle_alpha   90.00
_cell.angle_beta   90.00
_cell.angle_gamma   90.00
#
_symmetry.space_group_name_H-M   'P 1'
#
loop_
_entity.id
_entity.type
_entity.pdbx_description
1 polymer ?
#
loop_
_entity_poly.entity_id
_entity_poly.type
_entity_poly.pdbx_seq_one_letter_code
_entity_poly.pdbx_strand_id
1 'polypeptide(L)'
;AARRYEKLDRNDDPCAIIKVTTDLKSLKFDSNLGIEDVEQKEGEYWLYVSPTEKRLTLAKEGFIKLAYIIPVPVKSSSVYVMVLTRKGGEIEIADKDLFQVVFKLNEAEVFISKDDGAPLKTKGKAALFSLPKGPHQFKFTKEGFADQTQDIQVEKNETITVEMKPGASKERMRLPGIVTIDSDPEGAEVFLNDQKLGETPLTDELIAGEYTLVLRKNLYYPNRSRFTLEEGESKQIPTIVLKPRFATYTIRTTPEDATVYVDGKRLDPASRTKQQIESGQHTIRVEKKDYHHKSLKNAIT
;
A
#
# COMPACT_ATOMS: atom_id res chain seq x y z
N ALA A 1 24.26 -37.66 -18.71
CA ALA A 1 23.36 -37.26 -19.81
C ALA A 1 21.93 -37.52 -19.40
N ALA A 2 21.17 -36.47 -19.05
CA ALA A 2 19.74 -36.57 -18.77
C ALA A 2 19.03 -35.68 -19.78
N ARG A 3 18.50 -36.28 -20.84
CA ARG A 3 17.54 -35.60 -21.72
C ARG A 3 16.34 -35.24 -20.84
N ARG A 4 16.12 -33.95 -20.56
CA ARG A 4 14.77 -33.49 -20.21
C ARG A 4 13.90 -33.85 -21.39
N TYR A 5 12.95 -34.76 -21.20
CA TYR A 5 11.98 -35.09 -22.24
C TYR A 5 11.28 -33.80 -22.64
N GLU A 6 11.42 -33.46 -23.91
CA GLU A 6 10.69 -32.38 -24.54
C GLU A 6 9.20 -32.76 -24.49
N LYS A 7 8.36 -31.91 -23.88
CA LYS A 7 6.92 -32.17 -23.85
C LYS A 7 6.37 -31.82 -25.24
N LEU A 8 5.68 -32.77 -25.84
CA LEU A 8 5.04 -32.61 -27.13
C LEU A 8 3.57 -32.25 -26.91
N ASP A 9 3.01 -31.45 -27.81
CA ASP A 9 1.60 -31.16 -27.83
C ASP A 9 0.80 -32.23 -28.58
N ARG A 10 -0.52 -32.04 -28.69
CA ARG A 10 -1.44 -32.97 -29.38
C ARG A 10 -1.15 -33.20 -30.85
N ASN A 11 -0.32 -32.37 -31.48
CA ASN A 11 0.11 -32.51 -32.87
C ASN A 11 1.54 -33.06 -32.99
N ASP A 12 2.09 -33.59 -31.90
CA ASP A 12 3.48 -34.07 -31.78
C ASP A 12 4.54 -32.97 -31.95
N ASP A 13 4.15 -31.69 -31.88
CA ASP A 13 5.07 -30.56 -31.94
C ASP A 13 5.64 -30.26 -30.55
N PRO A 14 6.94 -29.91 -30.42
CA PRO A 14 7.48 -29.51 -29.13
C PRO A 14 6.80 -28.28 -28.55
N CYS A 15 6.37 -28.39 -27.30
CA CYS A 15 5.75 -27.29 -26.57
C CYS A 15 6.72 -26.12 -26.38
N ALA A 16 6.16 -24.92 -26.38
CA ALA A 16 6.81 -23.77 -25.76
C ALA A 16 6.60 -23.79 -24.24
N ILE A 17 7.49 -23.13 -23.50
CA ILE A 17 7.32 -22.91 -22.06
C ILE A 17 6.97 -21.45 -21.82
N ILE A 18 5.85 -21.18 -21.15
CA ILE A 18 5.54 -19.87 -20.59
C ILE A 18 5.81 -19.93 -19.08
N LYS A 19 6.88 -19.26 -18.64
CA LYS A 19 7.19 -19.06 -17.23
C LYS A 19 6.37 -17.90 -16.69
N VAL A 20 5.38 -18.19 -15.86
CA VAL A 20 4.59 -17.19 -15.16
C VAL A 20 5.23 -16.91 -13.81
N THR A 21 5.88 -15.76 -13.66
CA THR A 21 6.46 -15.30 -12.41
C THR A 21 5.43 -14.52 -11.61
N THR A 22 5.14 -14.93 -10.36
CA THR A 22 4.07 -14.33 -9.54
C THR A 22 4.19 -14.66 -8.05
N ASP A 23 3.71 -13.77 -7.19
CA ASP A 23 3.52 -13.98 -5.74
C ASP A 23 2.16 -14.63 -5.41
N LEU A 24 1.27 -14.74 -6.40
CA LEU A 24 -0.06 -15.30 -6.25
C LEU A 24 0.00 -16.84 -6.14
N LYS A 25 -0.41 -17.37 -4.99
CA LYS A 25 -0.61 -18.81 -4.78
C LYS A 25 -1.94 -19.31 -5.36
N SER A 26 -2.01 -20.61 -5.65
CA SER A 26 -3.23 -21.32 -6.07
C SER A 26 -3.86 -20.79 -7.37
N LEU A 27 -3.04 -20.41 -8.34
CA LEU A 27 -3.50 -20.08 -9.69
C LEU A 27 -3.80 -21.35 -10.49
N LYS A 28 -4.87 -21.26 -11.30
CA LYS A 28 -5.22 -22.24 -12.33
C LYS A 28 -5.05 -21.61 -13.69
N PHE A 29 -4.60 -22.40 -14.66
CA PHE A 29 -4.31 -21.95 -16.02
C PHE A 29 -5.10 -22.77 -17.02
N ASP A 30 -5.52 -22.12 -18.09
CA ASP A 30 -6.20 -22.72 -19.23
C ASP A 30 -5.76 -21.97 -20.50
N SER A 31 -5.93 -22.57 -21.67
CA SER A 31 -5.56 -21.97 -22.96
C SER A 31 -6.49 -22.43 -24.09
N ASN A 32 -6.38 -21.83 -25.27
CA ASN A 32 -7.26 -22.18 -26.38
C ASN A 32 -6.87 -23.51 -27.04
N LEU A 33 -5.57 -23.81 -27.13
CA LEU A 33 -5.06 -25.04 -27.74
C LEU A 33 -4.80 -26.16 -26.71
N GLY A 34 -4.89 -25.83 -25.42
CA GLY A 34 -4.58 -26.72 -24.31
C GLY A 34 -3.20 -26.45 -23.70
N ILE A 35 -3.09 -26.79 -22.41
CA ILE A 35 -1.85 -26.77 -21.65
C ILE A 35 -1.50 -28.23 -21.33
N GLU A 36 -0.38 -28.72 -21.86
CA GLU A 36 0.03 -30.12 -21.71
C GLU A 36 0.51 -30.42 -20.30
N ASP A 37 1.14 -29.44 -19.65
CA ASP A 37 1.52 -29.57 -18.24
C ASP A 37 1.71 -28.20 -17.57
N VAL A 38 1.58 -28.18 -16.24
CA VAL A 38 1.84 -27.05 -15.37
C VAL A 38 2.76 -27.50 -14.24
N GLU A 39 4.03 -27.10 -14.29
CA GLU A 39 4.95 -27.31 -13.16
C GLU A 39 4.90 -26.10 -12.22
N GLN A 40 4.54 -26.33 -10.96
CA GLN A 40 4.63 -25.31 -9.92
C GLN A 40 6.02 -25.33 -9.27
N LYS A 41 6.65 -24.16 -9.19
CA LYS A 41 7.91 -23.91 -8.50
C LYS A 41 7.73 -22.75 -7.52
N GLU A 42 8.70 -22.54 -6.64
CA GLU A 42 8.66 -21.40 -5.73
C GLU A 42 8.65 -20.09 -6.50
N GLY A 43 7.56 -19.31 -6.39
CA GLY A 43 7.37 -18.03 -7.09
C GLY A 43 7.09 -18.12 -8.60
N GLU A 44 6.93 -19.32 -9.15
CA GLU A 44 6.76 -19.51 -10.60
C GLU A 44 5.80 -20.66 -10.95
N TYR A 45 5.11 -20.50 -12.10
CA TYR A 45 4.43 -21.58 -12.80
C TYR A 45 5.04 -21.75 -14.19
N TRP A 46 5.35 -22.97 -14.61
CA TRP A 46 5.85 -23.25 -15.95
C TRP A 46 4.75 -23.97 -16.74
N LEU A 47 4.18 -23.26 -17.71
CA LEU A 47 3.11 -23.76 -18.58
C LEU A 47 3.72 -24.31 -19.86
N TYR A 48 3.42 -25.57 -20.19
CA TYR A 48 3.83 -26.19 -21.45
C TYR A 48 2.67 -26.06 -22.44
N VAL A 49 2.84 -25.21 -23.45
CA VAL A 49 1.76 -24.80 -24.37
C VAL A 49 2.11 -25.13 -25.82
N SER A 50 1.09 -25.40 -26.63
CA SER A 50 1.25 -25.58 -28.07
C SER A 50 1.93 -24.37 -28.73
N PRO A 51 2.79 -24.59 -29.73
CA PRO A 51 3.20 -23.55 -30.65
C PRO A 51 1.98 -22.86 -31.26
N THR A 52 2.09 -21.58 -31.58
CA THR A 52 0.99 -20.72 -32.08
C THR A 52 -0.11 -20.36 -31.09
N GLU A 53 -0.04 -20.79 -29.82
CA GLU A 53 -0.97 -20.32 -28.79
C GLU A 53 -1.01 -18.79 -28.73
N LYS A 54 -2.22 -18.24 -28.64
CA LYS A 54 -2.47 -16.80 -28.68
C LYS A 54 -3.12 -16.28 -27.41
N ARG A 55 -3.69 -17.17 -26.58
CA ARG A 55 -4.48 -16.77 -25.42
C ARG A 55 -4.27 -17.72 -24.25
N LEU A 56 -4.04 -17.12 -23.08
CA LEU A 56 -4.10 -17.80 -21.80
C LEU A 56 -5.30 -17.28 -21.00
N THR A 57 -5.88 -18.16 -20.20
CA THR A 57 -6.88 -17.83 -19.20
C THR A 57 -6.34 -18.21 -17.83
N LEU A 58 -6.34 -17.25 -16.91
CA LEU A 58 -5.88 -17.43 -15.54
C LEU A 58 -7.09 -17.35 -14.60
N ALA A 59 -7.16 -18.26 -13.64
CA ALA A 59 -8.25 -18.33 -12.67
C ALA A 59 -7.72 -18.46 -11.24
N LYS A 60 -8.38 -17.78 -10.31
CA LYS A 60 -8.14 -17.85 -8.88
C LYS A 60 -9.47 -17.79 -8.17
N GLU A 61 -9.63 -18.58 -7.10
CA GLU A 61 -10.85 -18.54 -6.28
C GLU A 61 -11.09 -17.12 -5.76
N GLY A 62 -12.34 -16.65 -5.86
CA GLY A 62 -12.72 -15.29 -5.47
C GLY A 62 -12.41 -14.19 -6.51
N PHE A 63 -11.89 -14.54 -7.70
CA PHE A 63 -11.61 -13.57 -8.76
C PHE A 63 -12.27 -13.97 -10.10
N ILE A 64 -12.65 -12.96 -10.88
CA ILE A 64 -13.04 -13.17 -12.28
C ILE A 64 -11.83 -13.68 -13.07
N LYS A 65 -12.05 -14.64 -13.97
CA LYS A 65 -11.01 -15.20 -14.83
C LYS A 65 -10.37 -14.09 -15.68
N LEU A 66 -9.04 -14.06 -15.74
CA LEU A 66 -8.28 -13.13 -16.57
C LEU A 66 -7.94 -13.79 -17.90
N ALA A 67 -8.44 -13.24 -19.00
CA ALA A 67 -8.02 -13.62 -20.34
C ALA A 67 -6.87 -12.73 -20.81
N TYR A 68 -5.73 -13.33 -21.11
CA TYR A 68 -4.52 -12.66 -21.56
C TYR A 68 -4.20 -13.05 -23.01
N ILE A 69 -4.09 -12.05 -23.89
CA ILE A 69 -3.65 -12.23 -25.28
C ILE A 69 -2.13 -12.16 -25.31
N ILE A 70 -1.48 -13.21 -25.80
CA ILE A 70 -0.02 -13.26 -25.91
C ILE A 70 0.39 -12.31 -27.05
N PRO A 71 1.23 -11.29 -26.78
CA PRO A 71 1.51 -10.23 -27.74
C PRO A 71 2.52 -10.64 -28.83
N VAL A 72 3.11 -11.84 -28.69
CA VAL A 72 4.12 -12.38 -29.61
C VAL A 72 3.73 -13.78 -30.06
N PRO A 73 4.07 -14.18 -31.29
CA PRO A 73 3.89 -15.56 -31.73
C PRO A 73 4.68 -16.52 -30.84
N VAL A 74 3.98 -17.49 -30.24
CA VAL A 74 4.60 -18.58 -29.48
C VAL A 74 5.21 -19.58 -30.44
N LYS A 75 6.52 -19.83 -30.30
CA LYS A 75 7.30 -20.73 -31.15
C LYS A 75 7.65 -22.01 -30.38
N SER A 76 7.71 -23.10 -31.11
CA SER A 76 8.15 -24.41 -30.60
C SER A 76 9.53 -24.32 -29.94
N SER A 77 9.76 -25.17 -28.93
CA SER A 77 11.00 -25.29 -28.13
C SER A 77 11.54 -23.96 -27.57
N SER A 78 10.68 -22.95 -27.39
CA SER A 78 11.06 -21.62 -26.92
C SER A 78 10.53 -21.34 -25.50
N VAL A 79 11.26 -20.52 -24.75
CA VAL A 79 10.87 -20.10 -23.40
C VAL A 79 10.47 -18.63 -23.39
N TYR A 80 9.29 -18.36 -22.89
CA TYR A 80 8.73 -17.03 -22.69
C TYR A 80 8.61 -16.75 -21.19
N VAL A 81 8.74 -15.48 -20.82
CA VAL A 81 8.51 -15.03 -19.45
C VAL A 81 7.30 -14.10 -19.44
N MET A 82 6.30 -14.47 -18.65
CA MET A 82 5.14 -13.67 -18.32
C MET A 82 5.25 -13.27 -16.85
N VAL A 83 5.30 -11.98 -16.57
CA VAL A 83 5.24 -11.50 -15.18
C VAL A 83 3.78 -11.22 -14.87
N LEU A 84 3.19 -12.01 -13.98
CA LEU A 84 1.83 -11.80 -13.50
C LEU A 84 1.89 -11.13 -12.14
N THR A 85 1.70 -9.81 -12.15
CA THR A 85 1.47 -9.03 -10.95
C THR A 85 -0.01 -8.92 -10.69
N ARG A 86 -0.42 -8.94 -9.42
CA ARG A 86 -1.78 -8.51 -9.04
C ARG A 86 -2.02 -7.10 -9.57
N LYS A 87 -2.97 -6.92 -10.50
CA LYS A 87 -3.49 -5.58 -10.80
C LYS A 87 -4.41 -5.19 -9.64
N GLY A 88 -3.80 -4.52 -8.68
CA GLY A 88 -4.22 -4.31 -7.29
C GLY A 88 -2.95 -4.27 -6.44
N GLY A 89 -2.02 -3.45 -6.91
CA GLY A 89 -0.57 -3.61 -6.82
C GLY A 89 0.21 -2.66 -7.73
N GLU A 90 -0.43 -1.67 -8.39
CA GLU A 90 0.00 -0.34 -7.95
C GLU A 90 -0.18 -0.40 -6.43
N ILE A 91 0.92 -0.29 -5.70
CA ILE A 91 0.79 0.10 -4.31
C ILE A 91 0.07 1.44 -4.42
N GLU A 92 -1.27 1.43 -4.36
CA GLU A 92 -1.99 2.48 -3.69
C GLU A 92 -1.40 2.44 -2.29
N ILE A 93 -0.24 3.09 -2.16
CA ILE A 93 0.03 3.82 -0.96
C ILE A 93 -1.22 4.68 -0.96
N ALA A 94 -2.16 4.41 -0.06
CA ALA A 94 -3.40 5.18 0.03
C ALA A 94 -3.10 6.70 0.13
N ASP A 95 -1.82 7.05 0.29
CA ASP A 95 -1.20 8.34 0.49
C ASP A 95 -0.43 8.89 -0.72
N LYS A 96 -0.22 8.15 -1.83
CA LYS A 96 0.57 8.67 -2.97
C LYS A 96 -0.08 9.90 -3.60
N ASP A 97 -1.42 9.95 -3.55
CA ASP A 97 -2.22 11.04 -4.10
C ASP A 97 -2.99 11.81 -3.01
N LEU A 98 -2.54 11.71 -1.75
CA LEU A 98 -3.08 12.54 -0.68
C LEU A 98 -2.23 13.79 -0.51
N PHE A 99 -2.91 14.91 -0.27
CA PHE A 99 -2.30 16.17 0.06
C PHE A 99 -2.51 16.50 1.53
N GLN A 100 -1.50 17.12 2.13
CA GLN A 100 -1.55 17.64 3.47
C GLN A 100 -2.25 19.00 3.46
N VAL A 101 -3.42 19.07 4.08
CA VAL A 101 -4.15 20.32 4.30
C VAL A 101 -4.05 20.67 5.78
N VAL A 102 -3.46 21.81 6.08
CA VAL A 102 -3.34 22.32 7.45
C VAL A 102 -4.35 23.45 7.65
N PHE A 103 -5.33 23.24 8.51
CA PHE A 103 -6.16 24.34 9.00
C PHE A 103 -5.47 25.03 10.16
N LYS A 104 -5.25 26.34 10.06
CA LYS A 104 -4.82 27.21 11.16
C LYS A 104 -6.01 28.00 11.65
N LEU A 105 -6.28 27.96 12.95
CA LEU A 105 -7.45 28.56 13.56
C LEU A 105 -7.05 29.70 14.49
N ASN A 106 -7.87 30.75 14.60
CA ASN A 106 -7.70 31.77 15.63
C ASN A 106 -8.01 31.23 17.04
N GLU A 107 -8.86 30.19 17.12
CA GLU A 107 -9.34 29.55 18.34
C GLU A 107 -8.82 28.11 18.48
N ALA A 108 -8.54 27.68 19.72
CA ALA A 108 -8.31 26.28 20.04
C ALA A 108 -9.65 25.56 20.34
N GLU A 109 -9.63 24.23 20.42
CA GLU A 109 -10.80 23.42 20.78
C GLU A 109 -12.01 23.58 19.84
N VAL A 110 -11.73 23.97 18.60
CA VAL A 110 -12.73 23.98 17.52
C VAL A 110 -12.95 22.54 17.07
N PHE A 111 -14.20 22.18 16.84
CA PHE A 111 -14.62 20.92 16.24
C PHE A 111 -14.65 21.06 14.73
N ILE A 112 -14.04 20.10 14.04
CA ILE A 112 -13.96 20.07 12.58
C ILE A 112 -14.63 18.78 12.09
N SER A 113 -15.63 18.90 11.22
CA SER A 113 -16.20 17.79 10.48
C SER A 113 -15.93 17.93 8.98
N LYS A 114 -15.73 16.80 8.31
CA LYS A 114 -15.49 16.70 6.87
C LYS A 114 -16.57 15.83 6.23
N ASP A 115 -17.23 16.32 5.17
CA ASP A 115 -18.25 15.59 4.39
C ASP A 115 -19.25 14.81 5.27
N ASP A 116 -19.83 15.49 6.27
CA ASP A 116 -20.76 14.94 7.28
C ASP A 116 -20.18 13.90 8.27
N GLY A 117 -18.87 13.69 8.27
CA GLY A 117 -18.18 12.84 9.23
C GLY A 117 -18.28 13.35 10.67
N ALA A 118 -18.13 12.44 11.63
CA ALA A 118 -18.15 12.80 13.05
C ALA A 118 -17.08 13.89 13.36
N PRO A 119 -17.46 14.94 14.11
CA PRO A 119 -16.58 16.08 14.35
C PRO A 119 -15.44 15.72 15.29
N LEU A 120 -14.24 16.20 14.96
CA LEU A 120 -13.03 15.99 15.74
C LEU A 120 -12.59 17.30 16.39
N LYS A 121 -12.35 17.25 17.70
CA LYS A 121 -11.85 18.39 18.47
C LYS A 121 -10.39 18.63 18.17
N THR A 122 -10.02 19.87 17.89
CA THR A 122 -8.61 20.27 17.77
C THR A 122 -7.91 20.29 19.13
N LYS A 123 -6.70 19.72 19.22
CA LYS A 123 -5.82 19.79 20.41
C LYS A 123 -5.10 21.13 20.57
N GLY A 124 -5.24 22.02 19.60
CA GLY A 124 -4.60 23.34 19.57
C GLY A 124 -5.21 24.21 18.46
N LYS A 125 -4.47 25.21 17.99
CA LYS A 125 -4.91 26.13 16.94
C LYS A 125 -4.61 25.63 15.51
N ALA A 126 -4.39 24.34 15.36
CA ALA A 126 -4.14 23.73 14.06
C ALA A 126 -4.69 22.30 13.98
N ALA A 127 -5.11 21.91 12.78
CA ALA A 127 -5.48 20.54 12.45
C ALA A 127 -4.85 20.16 11.10
N LEU A 128 -4.27 18.96 11.03
CA LEU A 128 -3.69 18.42 9.80
C LEU A 128 -4.60 17.32 9.26
N PHE A 129 -4.99 17.46 7.99
CA PHE A 129 -5.73 16.46 7.24
C PHE A 129 -4.88 15.90 6.10
N SER A 130 -5.11 14.63 5.76
CA SER A 130 -4.48 13.94 4.63
C SER A 130 -5.56 13.55 3.62
N LEU A 131 -5.78 14.37 2.60
CA LEU A 131 -6.98 14.32 1.76
C LEU A 131 -6.69 13.94 0.32
N PRO A 132 -7.55 13.14 -0.33
CA PRO A 132 -7.49 12.92 -1.77
C PRO A 132 -7.63 14.24 -2.54
N LYS A 133 -7.03 14.28 -3.73
CA LYS A 133 -7.32 15.33 -4.72
C LYS A 133 -8.83 15.43 -4.95
N GLY A 134 -9.35 16.66 -5.01
CA GLY A 134 -10.75 16.93 -5.33
C GLY A 134 -11.46 17.84 -4.33
N PRO A 135 -12.79 17.99 -4.49
CA PRO A 135 -13.59 18.83 -3.61
C PRO A 135 -13.84 18.15 -2.25
N HIS A 136 -13.77 18.92 -1.17
CA HIS A 136 -14.15 18.50 0.19
C HIS A 136 -14.87 19.64 0.89
N GLN A 137 -15.88 19.31 1.70
CA GLN A 137 -16.57 20.29 2.53
C GLN A 137 -16.17 20.12 3.99
N PHE A 138 -15.83 21.25 4.63
CA PHE A 138 -15.51 21.30 6.04
C PHE A 138 -16.52 22.17 6.79
N LYS A 139 -16.84 21.75 8.02
CA LYS A 139 -17.60 22.55 8.96
C LYS A 139 -16.83 22.70 10.27
N PHE A 140 -16.83 23.91 10.80
CA PHE A 140 -16.13 24.33 12.00
C PHE A 140 -17.14 24.82 13.02
N THR A 141 -17.16 24.18 14.20
CA THR A 141 -18.08 24.53 15.29
C THR A 141 -17.35 24.66 16.62
N LYS A 142 -17.83 25.60 17.44
CA LYS A 142 -17.33 25.84 18.80
C LYS A 142 -18.40 26.58 19.58
N GLU A 143 -18.61 26.21 20.85
CA GLU A 143 -19.56 26.91 21.72
C GLU A 143 -19.18 28.40 21.86
N GLY A 144 -20.16 29.28 21.72
CA GLY A 144 -19.96 30.74 21.74
C GLY A 144 -19.47 31.35 20.41
N PHE A 145 -19.36 30.55 19.35
CA PHE A 145 -18.97 31.00 18.01
C PHE A 145 -20.04 30.64 16.98
N ALA A 146 -20.13 31.42 15.91
CA ALA A 146 -20.97 31.10 14.76
C ALA A 146 -20.35 29.94 13.95
N ASP A 147 -21.18 28.97 13.57
CA ASP A 147 -20.76 27.86 12.71
C ASP A 147 -20.20 28.39 11.38
N GLN A 148 -19.10 27.80 10.92
CA GLN A 148 -18.54 28.09 9.61
C GLN A 148 -18.48 26.86 8.74
N THR A 149 -18.74 27.04 7.45
CA THR A 149 -18.59 26.00 6.43
C THR A 149 -17.64 26.51 5.35
N GLN A 150 -16.77 25.63 4.86
CA GLN A 150 -15.82 25.95 3.82
C GLN A 150 -15.70 24.78 2.84
N ASP A 151 -15.97 25.05 1.58
CA ASP A 151 -15.65 24.13 0.48
C ASP A 151 -14.23 24.39 0.01
N ILE A 152 -13.44 23.34 -0.15
CA ILE A 152 -12.06 23.42 -0.62
C ILE A 152 -11.85 22.48 -1.81
N GLN A 153 -11.00 22.89 -2.75
CA GLN A 153 -10.57 22.07 -3.87
C GLN A 153 -9.11 21.70 -3.66
N VAL A 154 -8.87 20.48 -3.19
CA VAL A 154 -7.54 20.00 -2.84
C VAL A 154 -6.80 19.59 -4.12
N GLU A 155 -5.71 20.27 -4.41
CA GLU A 155 -4.85 20.01 -5.60
C GLU A 155 -3.37 19.86 -5.25
N LYS A 156 -2.98 20.31 -4.06
CA LYS A 156 -1.61 20.32 -3.54
C LYS A 156 -1.63 20.43 -2.02
N ASN A 157 -0.47 20.23 -1.39
CA ASN A 157 -0.33 20.58 0.03
C ASN A 157 -0.60 22.07 0.23
N GLU A 158 -1.42 22.40 1.22
CA GLU A 158 -1.80 23.79 1.47
C GLU A 158 -2.09 24.06 2.95
N THR A 159 -2.12 25.34 3.29
CA THR A 159 -2.48 25.82 4.63
C THR A 159 -3.61 26.83 4.48
N ILE A 160 -4.70 26.59 5.18
CA ILE A 160 -5.92 27.38 5.15
C ILE A 160 -6.12 28.01 6.53
N THR A 161 -6.42 29.30 6.57
CA THR A 161 -6.72 29.99 7.84
C THR A 161 -8.23 30.08 8.01
N VAL A 162 -8.72 29.72 9.20
CA VAL A 162 -10.13 29.75 9.58
C VAL A 162 -10.30 30.68 10.78
N GLU A 163 -11.22 31.62 10.68
CA GLU A 163 -11.47 32.62 11.72
C GLU A 163 -12.87 32.42 12.33
N MET A 164 -12.93 31.84 13.53
CA MET A 164 -14.17 31.71 14.29
C MET A 164 -14.62 33.10 14.79
N LYS A 165 -15.86 33.47 14.50
CA LYS A 165 -16.47 34.74 14.93
C LYS A 165 -17.44 34.50 16.08
N PRO A 166 -17.53 35.41 17.07
CA PRO A 166 -18.51 35.30 18.16
C PRO A 166 -19.93 35.10 17.62
N GLY A 167 -20.68 34.21 18.25
CA GLY A 167 -22.02 33.86 17.81
C GLY A 167 -22.60 32.68 18.59
N ALA A 168 -23.62 32.05 18.03
CA ALA A 168 -24.20 30.83 18.59
C ALA A 168 -24.12 29.71 17.55
N SER A 169 -23.60 28.55 17.98
CA SER A 169 -23.66 27.32 17.18
C SER A 169 -25.09 26.80 17.16
N LYS A 170 -25.52 26.26 16.03
CA LYS A 170 -26.83 25.59 15.91
C LYS A 170 -26.71 24.07 16.08
N GLU A 171 -25.50 23.56 16.20
CA GLU A 171 -25.23 22.14 16.27
C GLU A 171 -25.32 21.64 17.72
N ARG A 172 -26.19 20.66 17.94
CA ARG A 172 -26.20 19.91 19.20
C ARG A 172 -25.19 18.79 19.10
N MET A 173 -24.10 18.91 19.83
CA MET A 173 -23.12 17.85 19.92
C MET A 173 -23.62 16.74 20.83
N ARG A 174 -23.38 15.50 20.38
CA ARG A 174 -23.64 14.30 21.16
C ARG A 174 -22.67 14.22 22.33
N LEU A 175 -23.02 13.45 23.35
CA LEU A 175 -22.11 13.21 24.46
C LEU A 175 -20.83 12.51 23.95
N PRO A 176 -19.65 12.95 24.39
CA PRO A 176 -18.41 12.30 24.01
C PRO A 176 -18.27 10.92 24.65
N GLY A 177 -17.43 10.09 24.04
CA GLY A 177 -16.92 8.84 24.59
C GLY A 177 -15.39 8.83 24.57
N ILE A 178 -14.80 7.87 25.28
CA ILE A 178 -13.34 7.67 25.34
C ILE A 178 -12.97 6.54 24.39
N VAL A 179 -11.98 6.75 23.53
CA VAL A 179 -11.46 5.71 22.62
C VAL A 179 -9.99 5.46 22.90
N THR A 180 -9.61 4.18 22.97
CA THR A 180 -8.19 3.75 23.05
C THR A 180 -7.82 2.93 21.80
N ILE A 181 -6.69 3.29 21.17
CA ILE A 181 -6.20 2.73 19.92
C ILE A 181 -4.74 2.31 20.09
N ASP A 182 -4.48 1.01 19.88
CA ASP A 182 -3.16 0.41 19.96
C ASP A 182 -2.74 -0.20 18.61
N SER A 183 -1.43 -0.30 18.37
CA SER A 183 -0.89 -1.02 17.22
C SER A 183 0.36 -1.81 17.54
N ASP A 184 0.60 -2.85 16.75
CA ASP A 184 1.86 -3.59 16.74
C ASP A 184 2.51 -3.48 15.35
N PRO A 185 3.68 -2.84 15.21
CA PRO A 185 4.41 -2.13 16.27
C PRO A 185 3.72 -0.83 16.72
N GLU A 186 4.05 -0.36 17.93
CA GLU A 186 3.65 0.96 18.46
C GLU A 186 4.26 2.12 17.66
N GLY A 187 3.76 3.34 17.86
CA GLY A 187 4.21 4.56 17.17
C GLY A 187 3.73 4.62 15.73
N ALA A 188 2.53 4.13 15.44
CA ALA A 188 1.86 4.33 14.17
C ALA A 188 1.04 5.62 14.23
N GLU A 189 1.16 6.49 13.23
CA GLU A 189 0.33 7.68 13.10
C GLU A 189 -1.15 7.29 13.02
N VAL A 190 -1.97 7.97 13.81
CA VAL A 190 -3.42 7.75 13.91
C VAL A 190 -4.16 8.86 13.16
N PHE A 191 -4.95 8.46 12.18
CA PHE A 191 -5.87 9.34 11.47
C PHE A 191 -7.30 8.88 11.72
N LEU A 192 -8.17 9.81 12.12
CA LEU A 192 -9.61 9.61 12.18
C LEU A 192 -10.27 10.56 11.20
N ASN A 193 -11.15 10.04 10.32
CA ASN A 193 -11.84 10.85 9.30
C ASN A 193 -10.86 11.76 8.52
N ASP A 194 -9.71 11.20 8.18
CA ASP A 194 -8.58 11.84 7.48
C ASP A 194 -7.80 12.91 8.27
N GLN A 195 -8.20 13.23 9.52
CA GLN A 195 -7.47 14.12 10.42
C GLN A 195 -6.42 13.36 11.23
N LYS A 196 -5.18 13.87 11.28
CA LYS A 196 -4.13 13.34 12.16
C LYS A 196 -4.40 13.72 13.62
N LEU A 197 -4.45 12.74 14.52
CA LEU A 197 -4.67 12.96 15.96
C LEU A 197 -3.44 12.71 16.85
N GLY A 198 -2.49 11.90 16.37
CA GLY A 198 -1.31 11.51 17.13
C GLY A 198 -0.67 10.23 16.60
N GLU A 199 -0.08 9.46 17.51
CA GLU A 199 0.52 8.16 17.26
C GLU A 199 0.03 7.15 18.30
N THR A 200 0.04 5.86 17.97
CA THR A 200 -0.30 4.78 18.91
C THR A 200 0.82 4.58 19.96
N PRO A 201 0.49 4.17 21.20
CA PRO A 201 -0.85 4.06 21.75
C PRO A 201 -1.52 5.43 21.92
N LEU A 202 -2.80 5.54 21.56
CA LEU A 202 -3.57 6.78 21.62
C LEU A 202 -4.84 6.56 22.44
N THR A 203 -5.06 7.40 23.45
CA THR A 203 -6.36 7.57 24.11
C THR A 203 -6.87 8.98 23.86
N ASP A 204 -8.12 9.11 23.39
CA ASP A 204 -8.73 10.40 23.09
C ASP A 204 -10.22 10.44 23.43
N GLU A 205 -10.74 11.65 23.64
CA GLU A 205 -12.17 11.92 23.84
C GLU A 205 -12.79 12.36 22.52
N LEU A 206 -13.77 11.59 22.02
CA LEU A 206 -14.37 11.78 20.70
C LEU A 206 -15.89 11.91 20.82
N ILE A 207 -16.50 12.74 19.98
CA ILE A 207 -17.96 12.86 19.93
C ILE A 207 -18.55 11.53 19.41
N ALA A 208 -19.67 11.07 19.98
CA ALA A 208 -20.33 9.86 19.50
C ALA A 208 -20.67 9.96 17.99
N GLY A 209 -20.38 8.91 17.24
CA GLY A 209 -20.49 8.89 15.78
C GLY A 209 -19.71 7.76 15.12
N GLU A 210 -19.71 7.76 13.78
CA GLU A 210 -18.93 6.82 12.99
C GLU A 210 -17.56 7.41 12.61
N TYR A 211 -16.53 6.58 12.71
CA TYR A 211 -15.16 6.95 12.44
C TYR A 211 -14.52 5.98 11.45
N THR A 212 -13.83 6.54 10.45
CA THR A 212 -12.83 5.80 9.67
C THR A 212 -11.48 5.97 10.35
N LEU A 213 -10.91 4.87 10.82
CA LEU A 213 -9.57 4.81 11.40
C LEU A 213 -8.56 4.39 10.32
N VAL A 214 -7.50 5.18 10.18
CA VAL A 214 -6.32 4.84 9.39
C VAL A 214 -5.09 4.89 10.27
N LEU A 215 -4.33 3.78 10.29
CA LEU A 215 -3.02 3.71 10.93
C LEU A 215 -1.92 3.70 9.88
N ARG A 216 -0.92 4.55 10.05
CA ARG A 216 0.24 4.64 9.14
C ARG A 216 1.53 4.49 9.92
N LYS A 217 2.45 3.70 9.40
CA LYS A 217 3.80 3.63 9.94
C LYS A 217 4.80 3.42 8.83
N ASN A 218 5.93 4.10 8.92
CA ASN A 218 7.01 3.98 7.95
C ASN A 218 7.41 2.52 7.75
N LEU A 219 7.55 2.09 6.48
CA LEU A 219 7.81 0.71 6.07
C LEU A 219 6.70 -0.31 6.36
N TYR A 220 5.52 0.09 6.83
CA TYR A 220 4.38 -0.82 6.98
C TYR A 220 3.29 -0.51 5.97
N TYR A 221 2.44 -1.49 5.68
CA TYR A 221 1.21 -1.24 4.94
C TYR A 221 0.22 -0.48 5.85
N PRO A 222 -0.45 0.57 5.34
CA PRO A 222 -1.46 1.27 6.12
C PRO A 222 -2.62 0.32 6.43
N ASN A 223 -3.17 0.45 7.63
CA ASN A 223 -4.42 -0.23 7.99
C ASN A 223 -5.57 0.77 7.91
N ARG A 224 -6.70 0.35 7.33
CA ARG A 224 -7.95 1.12 7.33
C ARG A 224 -9.07 0.27 7.90
N SER A 225 -9.77 0.82 8.88
CA SER A 225 -10.93 0.19 9.51
C SER A 225 -12.00 1.23 9.84
N ARG A 226 -13.15 0.77 10.32
CA ARG A 226 -14.24 1.64 10.78
C ARG A 226 -14.72 1.18 12.14
N PHE A 227 -15.18 2.12 12.95
CA PHE A 227 -15.86 1.83 14.20
C PHE A 227 -16.92 2.89 14.49
N THR A 228 -17.91 2.51 15.29
CA THR A 228 -18.93 3.42 15.82
C THR A 228 -18.66 3.65 17.29
N LEU A 229 -18.78 4.89 17.75
CA LEU A 229 -18.69 5.27 19.15
C LEU A 229 -20.06 5.74 19.63
N GLU A 230 -20.59 5.11 20.67
CA GLU A 230 -21.85 5.48 21.30
C GLU A 230 -21.66 6.59 22.36
N GLU A 231 -22.73 7.28 22.73
CA GLU A 231 -22.71 8.35 23.73
C GLU A 231 -22.22 7.86 25.10
N GLY A 232 -21.16 8.48 25.62
CA GLY A 232 -20.55 8.10 26.90
C GLY A 232 -19.79 6.76 26.88
N GLU A 233 -19.64 6.12 25.72
CA GLU A 233 -18.95 4.83 25.62
C GLU A 233 -17.45 4.97 25.92
N SER A 234 -16.89 4.02 26.67
CA SER A 234 -15.44 3.79 26.71
C SER A 234 -15.11 2.62 25.81
N LYS A 235 -14.57 2.90 24.62
CA LYS A 235 -14.30 1.91 23.57
C LYS A 235 -12.81 1.61 23.46
N GLN A 236 -12.44 0.34 23.60
CA GLN A 236 -11.10 -0.13 23.26
C GLN A 236 -11.13 -0.76 21.87
N ILE A 237 -10.36 -0.21 20.93
CA ILE A 237 -10.15 -0.83 19.62
C ILE A 237 -9.17 -2.00 19.80
N PRO A 238 -9.48 -3.21 19.31
CA PRO A 238 -8.52 -4.32 19.34
C PRO A 238 -7.21 -3.93 18.67
N THR A 239 -6.09 -4.35 19.26
CA THR A 239 -4.74 -4.03 18.77
C THR A 239 -4.57 -4.40 17.31
N ILE A 240 -4.16 -3.42 16.51
CA ILE A 240 -4.00 -3.58 15.06
C ILE A 240 -2.55 -3.97 14.77
N VAL A 241 -2.35 -5.21 14.32
CA VAL A 241 -1.04 -5.68 13.85
C VAL A 241 -0.82 -5.19 12.42
N LEU A 242 0.13 -4.27 12.24
CA LEU A 242 0.48 -3.72 10.94
C LEU A 242 1.35 -4.74 10.17
N LYS A 243 1.05 -4.89 8.89
CA LYS A 243 1.80 -5.78 8.01
C LYS A 243 3.09 -5.07 7.56
N PRO A 244 4.28 -5.65 7.78
CA PRO A 244 5.51 -5.12 7.23
C PRO A 244 5.43 -4.98 5.70
N ARG A 245 5.95 -3.86 5.19
CA ARG A 245 6.18 -3.53 3.77
C ARG A 245 7.69 -3.36 3.54
N PHE A 246 8.48 -4.20 4.19
CA PHE A 246 9.92 -4.24 4.06
C PHE A 246 10.43 -5.66 4.28
N ALA A 247 11.58 -5.96 3.70
CA ALA A 247 12.40 -7.08 4.13
C ALA A 247 13.70 -6.57 4.77
N THR A 248 14.43 -7.48 5.40
CA THR A 248 15.81 -7.21 5.81
C THR A 248 16.77 -7.85 4.84
N TYR A 249 17.84 -7.15 4.48
CA TYR A 249 18.86 -7.68 3.57
C TYR A 249 20.24 -7.69 4.23
N THR A 250 21.09 -8.59 3.73
CA THR A 250 22.53 -8.62 4.01
C THR A 250 23.28 -8.83 2.71
N ILE A 251 24.17 -7.90 2.36
CA ILE A 251 24.99 -7.98 1.13
C ILE A 251 26.42 -8.36 1.52
N ARG A 252 26.89 -9.48 0.98
CA ARG A 252 28.28 -9.91 1.08
C ARG A 252 28.91 -9.84 -0.31
N THR A 253 30.13 -9.34 -0.39
CA THR A 253 30.87 -9.24 -1.65
C THR A 253 32.19 -9.99 -1.54
N THR A 254 32.65 -10.54 -2.66
CA THR A 254 34.01 -11.06 -2.81
C THR A 254 34.57 -10.43 -4.08
N PRO A 255 35.60 -9.55 -4.00
CA PRO A 255 36.31 -9.12 -2.78
C PRO A 255 35.45 -8.27 -1.83
N GLU A 256 35.79 -8.27 -0.54
CA GLU A 256 34.99 -7.61 0.52
C GLU A 256 34.95 -6.08 0.39
N ASP A 257 35.98 -5.49 -0.21
CA ASP A 257 36.15 -4.06 -0.42
C ASP A 257 35.55 -3.57 -1.76
N ALA A 258 34.66 -4.36 -2.37
CA ALA A 258 33.84 -3.92 -3.51
C ALA A 258 32.90 -2.79 -3.10
N THR A 259 32.62 -1.85 -3.99
CA THR A 259 31.62 -0.80 -3.80
C THR A 259 30.23 -1.34 -4.14
N VAL A 260 29.27 -1.14 -3.26
CA VAL A 260 27.89 -1.63 -3.41
C VAL A 260 26.96 -0.46 -3.60
N TYR A 261 25.98 -0.62 -4.49
CA TYR A 261 24.90 0.33 -4.72
C TYR A 261 23.56 -0.40 -4.57
N VAL A 262 22.62 0.23 -3.87
CA VAL A 262 21.22 -0.20 -3.77
C VAL A 262 20.37 0.92 -4.36
N ASP A 263 19.60 0.61 -5.39
CA ASP A 263 18.79 1.57 -6.17
C ASP A 263 19.59 2.79 -6.64
N GLY A 264 20.83 2.54 -7.07
CA GLY A 264 21.74 3.57 -7.55
C GLY A 264 22.45 4.38 -6.45
N LYS A 265 22.04 4.26 -5.18
CA LYS A 265 22.70 4.92 -4.04
C LYS A 265 23.86 4.07 -3.53
N ARG A 266 25.06 4.67 -3.42
CA ARG A 266 26.24 4.00 -2.84
C ARG A 266 25.95 3.66 -1.37
N LEU A 267 26.12 2.39 -1.03
CA LEU A 267 25.94 1.86 0.32
C LEU A 267 27.27 1.92 1.08
N ASP A 268 27.21 2.43 2.31
CA ASP A 268 28.34 2.37 3.24
C ASP A 268 28.63 0.89 3.58
N PRO A 269 29.90 0.43 3.59
CA PRO A 269 30.26 -0.89 4.07
C PRO A 269 29.62 -1.28 5.43
N ALA A 270 29.49 -0.35 6.36
CA ALA A 270 28.82 -0.57 7.65
C ALA A 270 27.31 -0.84 7.52
N SER A 271 26.68 -0.34 6.45
CA SER A 271 25.25 -0.50 6.16
C SER A 271 24.95 -1.74 5.31
N ARG A 272 25.84 -2.74 5.25
CA ARG A 272 25.60 -3.97 4.45
C ARG A 272 24.81 -5.06 5.15
N THR A 273 24.57 -4.93 6.45
CA THR A 273 23.99 -6.00 7.27
C THR A 273 22.72 -5.54 7.96
N LYS A 274 21.70 -6.40 7.96
CA LYS A 274 20.40 -6.21 8.65
C LYS A 274 19.72 -4.87 8.36
N GLN A 275 19.91 -4.33 7.15
CA GLN A 275 19.20 -3.12 6.75
C GLN A 275 17.79 -3.47 6.28
N GLN A 276 16.84 -2.58 6.55
CA GLN A 276 15.50 -2.67 6.00
C GLN A 276 15.50 -2.09 4.59
N ILE A 277 14.75 -2.73 3.70
CA ILE A 277 14.49 -2.26 2.34
C ILE A 277 13.01 -2.50 2.06
N GLU A 278 12.37 -1.52 1.43
CA GLU A 278 10.96 -1.62 1.12
C GLU A 278 10.66 -2.90 0.33
N SER A 279 9.44 -3.41 0.45
CA SER A 279 8.98 -4.46 -0.47
C SER A 279 8.81 -3.83 -1.86
N GLY A 280 9.38 -4.45 -2.88
CA GLY A 280 9.42 -3.89 -4.23
C GLY A 280 10.55 -4.48 -5.07
N GLN A 281 10.70 -3.97 -6.30
CA GLN A 281 11.88 -4.29 -7.10
C GLN A 281 13.02 -3.35 -6.74
N HIS A 282 14.15 -3.95 -6.35
CA HIS A 282 15.36 -3.23 -6.02
C HIS A 282 16.51 -3.67 -6.92
N THR A 283 17.36 -2.72 -7.30
CA THR A 283 18.55 -2.99 -8.10
C THR A 283 19.78 -2.94 -7.21
N ILE A 284 20.51 -4.05 -7.15
CA ILE A 284 21.80 -4.12 -6.44
C ILE A 284 22.91 -4.18 -7.49
N ARG A 285 23.81 -3.19 -7.46
CA ARG A 285 24.97 -3.12 -8.34
C ARG A 285 26.24 -3.17 -7.51
N VAL A 286 27.18 -4.02 -7.91
CA VAL A 286 28.47 -4.18 -7.23
C VAL A 286 29.60 -3.86 -8.21
N GLU A 287 30.54 -3.05 -7.76
CA GLU A 287 31.70 -2.60 -8.54
C GLU A 287 33.00 -2.80 -7.78
N LYS A 288 34.04 -3.20 -8.50
CA LYS A 288 35.40 -3.20 -8.02
C LYS A 288 36.32 -2.86 -9.17
N LYS A 289 37.34 -2.03 -8.91
CA LYS A 289 38.37 -1.70 -9.89
C LYS A 289 39.02 -2.99 -10.40
N ASP A 290 39.17 -3.11 -11.71
CA ASP A 290 39.76 -4.28 -12.41
C ASP A 290 38.88 -5.55 -12.39
N TYR A 291 37.58 -5.44 -12.03
CA TYR A 291 36.57 -6.50 -12.16
C TYR A 291 35.40 -6.04 -13.05
N HIS A 292 34.75 -6.98 -13.74
CA HIS A 292 33.47 -6.71 -14.40
C HIS A 292 32.39 -6.40 -13.36
N HIS A 293 31.60 -5.34 -13.60
CA HIS A 293 30.47 -5.01 -12.74
C HIS A 293 29.40 -6.10 -12.82
N LYS A 294 28.71 -6.37 -11.71
CA LYS A 294 27.56 -7.28 -11.66
C LYS A 294 26.34 -6.53 -11.16
N SER A 295 25.24 -6.65 -11.89
CA SER A 295 23.95 -6.08 -11.55
C SER A 295 22.95 -7.20 -11.31
N LEU A 296 22.27 -7.17 -10.17
CA LEU A 296 21.19 -8.07 -9.81
C LEU A 296 19.91 -7.26 -9.64
N LYS A 297 18.82 -7.76 -10.21
CA LYS A 297 17.47 -7.24 -9.98
C LYS A 297 16.72 -8.28 -9.17
N ASN A 298 16.35 -7.92 -7.95
CA ASN A 298 15.64 -8.82 -7.04
C ASN A 298 14.30 -8.20 -6.67
N ALA A 299 13.25 -9.02 -6.69
CA ALA A 299 11.99 -8.69 -6.06
C ALA A 299 12.11 -9.00 -4.56
N ILE A 300 11.77 -8.02 -3.74
CA ILE A 300 11.73 -8.14 -2.29
C ILE A 300 10.26 -8.14 -1.91
N THR A 301 9.78 -9.26 -1.37
CA THR A 301 8.40 -9.46 -0.93
C THR A 301 8.25 -9.16 0.54
#